data_AF-A0A5T0G533-F1
#
_entry.id   AF-A0A5T0G533-F1
#
_cell.length_a   1.000
_cell.length_b   1.000
_cell.length_c   1.000
_cell.angle_alpha   90.00
_cell.angle_beta   90.00
_cell.angle_gamma   90.00
#
_symmetry.space_group_name_H-M   'P 1'
#
loop_
_entity.id
_entity.type
_entity.pdbx_description
1 polymer ?
#
loop_
_entity_poly.entity_id
_entity_poly.type
_entity_poly.pdbx_seq_one_letter_code
_entity_poly.pdbx_strand_id
1 'polypeptide(L)'
;SLATISFLASCTHATLTPEIKTYEETNRHAKARSGLQSRNSNNETINNLQTSTKTISGTGNTLVIESSGTITISNGGQQAVNFQPNSSTSTFLNKGTLIGGNNTASVQLGANGNNGVNIETFDNQGIIGNGSSKFGVTVWGGVKITLNL
;
A
#
# COMPACT_ATOMS: atom_id res chain seq x y z
N SER A 1 -32.70 25.26 21.96
CA SER A 1 -31.92 24.45 22.93
C SER A 1 -30.76 23.84 22.17
N LEU A 2 -29.52 24.05 22.62
CA LEU A 2 -28.30 23.57 21.99
C LEU A 2 -27.56 22.71 23.03
N ALA A 3 -27.33 21.43 22.73
CA ALA A 3 -26.66 20.52 23.64
C ALA A 3 -25.21 20.29 23.18
N THR A 4 -24.27 20.53 24.08
CA THR A 4 -22.84 20.25 23.89
C THR A 4 -22.52 18.93 24.56
N ILE A 5 -21.84 18.03 23.84
CA ILE A 5 -21.35 16.75 24.37
C ILE A 5 -19.83 16.88 24.52
N SER A 6 -19.32 16.63 25.72
CA SER A 6 -17.89 16.62 26.06
C SER A 6 -17.48 15.20 26.47
N PHE A 7 -16.32 14.73 25.99
CA PHE A 7 -15.73 13.46 26.41
C PHE A 7 -14.50 13.73 27.26
N LEU A 8 -14.53 13.29 28.52
CA LEU A 8 -13.37 13.25 29.40
C LEU A 8 -12.59 11.96 29.13
N ALA A 9 -11.34 12.06 28.71
CA ALA A 9 -10.42 10.93 28.64
C ALA A 9 -9.80 10.70 30.04
N SER A 10 -10.13 9.58 30.69
CA SER A 10 -9.43 9.14 31.90
C SER A 10 -8.24 8.26 31.53
N CYS A 11 -7.02 8.77 31.71
CA CYS A 11 -5.81 7.94 31.64
C CYS A 11 -5.67 7.17 32.96
N THR A 12 -6.20 5.95 33.03
CA THR A 12 -5.84 5.01 34.09
C THR A 12 -4.42 4.49 33.86
N HIS A 13 -3.52 4.74 34.82
CA HIS A 13 -2.18 4.17 34.88
C HIS A 13 -2.29 2.65 35.10
N ALA A 14 -2.10 1.85 34.06
CA ALA A 14 -1.93 0.41 34.20
C ALA A 14 -0.50 0.14 34.72
N THR A 15 -0.39 -0.29 35.98
CA THR A 15 0.87 -0.77 36.55
C THR A 15 1.16 -2.16 36.00
N LEU A 16 2.17 -2.29 35.14
CA LEU A 16 2.63 -3.57 34.62
C LEU A 16 3.63 -4.19 35.61
N THR A 17 3.25 -5.27 36.28
CA THR A 17 4.17 -6.17 36.99
C THR A 17 4.92 -7.01 35.96
N PRO A 18 6.26 -6.92 35.84
CA PRO A 18 6.99 -7.76 34.90
C PRO A 18 7.33 -9.12 35.54
N GLU A 19 6.63 -10.19 35.16
CA GLU A 19 7.16 -11.55 35.32
C GLU A 19 8.10 -11.84 34.16
N ILE A 20 9.40 -11.64 34.36
CA ILE A 20 10.44 -12.03 33.40
C ILE A 20 10.67 -13.53 33.54
N LYS A 21 10.25 -14.32 32.54
CA LYS A 21 10.75 -15.68 32.34
C LYS A 21 11.93 -15.63 31.38
N THR A 22 13.12 -15.88 31.90
CA THR A 22 14.37 -16.03 31.15
C THR A 22 14.29 -17.29 30.28
N TYR A 23 14.46 -17.13 28.97
CA TYR A 23 14.72 -18.25 28.05
C TYR A 23 16.16 -18.14 27.55
N GLU A 24 16.90 -19.23 27.73
CA GLU A 24 18.29 -19.39 27.32
C GLU A 24 18.46 -19.25 25.80
N GLU A 25 19.33 -18.33 25.39
CA GLU A 25 19.67 -18.03 24.01
C GLU A 25 20.68 -19.06 23.49
N THR A 26 20.23 -20.02 22.67
CA THR A 26 21.17 -20.82 21.87
C THR A 26 21.45 -20.10 20.56
N ASN A 27 22.63 -19.51 20.50
CA ASN A 27 23.06 -18.59 19.48
C ASN A 27 23.74 -19.31 18.29
N ARG A 28 23.59 -18.71 17.10
CA ARG A 28 24.42 -18.79 15.88
C ARG A 28 24.26 -19.99 14.93
N HIS A 29 23.80 -19.73 13.70
CA HIS A 29 24.67 -19.46 12.54
C HIS A 29 23.87 -19.44 11.21
N ALA A 30 24.36 -18.59 10.30
CA ALA A 30 24.08 -18.52 8.86
C ALA A 30 22.74 -17.89 8.42
N LYS A 31 22.84 -16.63 7.99
CA LYS A 31 21.91 -15.99 7.05
C LYS A 31 21.71 -16.93 5.87
N ALA A 32 20.52 -17.54 5.76
CA ALA A 32 20.09 -18.14 4.51
C ALA A 32 19.91 -16.99 3.51
N ARG A 33 20.92 -16.77 2.66
CA ARG A 33 20.79 -15.95 1.46
C ARG A 33 19.84 -16.72 0.55
N SER A 34 18.54 -16.49 0.73
CA SER A 34 17.52 -17.03 -0.17
C SER A 34 17.62 -16.29 -1.48
N GLY A 35 18.46 -16.81 -2.38
CA GLY A 35 18.30 -16.60 -3.81
C GLY A 35 17.03 -17.32 -4.24
N LEU A 36 15.87 -16.75 -3.89
CA LEU A 36 14.62 -17.09 -4.55
C LEU A 36 14.79 -16.67 -5.99
N GLN A 37 15.11 -17.63 -6.85
CA GLN A 37 14.82 -17.52 -8.26
C GLN A 37 13.35 -17.09 -8.34
N SER A 38 13.14 -15.85 -8.81
CA SER A 38 11.83 -15.28 -9.04
C SER A 38 11.13 -16.21 -10.04
N ARG A 39 10.34 -17.14 -9.50
CA ARG A 39 9.30 -17.80 -10.27
C ARG A 39 8.43 -16.66 -10.76
N ASN A 40 8.24 -16.61 -12.06
CA ASN A 40 7.44 -15.62 -12.78
C ASN A 40 5.98 -15.70 -12.31
N SER A 41 5.73 -15.23 -11.09
CA SER A 41 4.42 -15.07 -10.49
C SER A 41 4.01 -13.65 -10.82
N ASN A 42 2.99 -13.55 -11.65
CA ASN A 42 2.26 -12.35 -11.99
C ASN A 42 1.60 -11.65 -10.76
N ASN A 43 1.75 -12.21 -9.57
CA ASN A 43 1.12 -11.74 -8.33
C ASN A 43 2.17 -11.24 -7.36
N GLU A 44 1.89 -10.12 -6.71
CA GLU A 44 2.77 -9.51 -5.72
C GLU A 44 2.00 -9.23 -4.43
N THR A 45 2.64 -9.52 -3.29
CA THR A 45 2.13 -9.18 -1.96
C THR A 45 3.17 -8.37 -1.21
N ILE A 46 2.81 -7.17 -0.80
CA ILE A 46 3.65 -6.26 -0.03
C ILE A 46 3.14 -6.23 1.41
N ASN A 47 3.93 -6.80 2.34
CA ASN A 47 3.62 -6.84 3.77
C ASN A 47 4.68 -6.12 4.63
N ASN A 48 5.57 -5.39 3.99
CA ASN A 48 6.66 -4.66 4.62
C ASN A 48 6.92 -3.33 3.89
N LEU A 49 7.77 -2.48 4.46
CA LEU A 49 8.21 -1.24 3.82
C LEU A 49 8.98 -1.52 2.52
N GLN A 50 8.55 -0.89 1.42
CA GLN A 50 9.29 -0.90 0.16
C GLN A 50 10.05 0.41 -0.04
N THR A 51 11.33 0.32 -0.40
CA THR A 51 12.20 1.46 -0.70
C THR A 51 12.71 1.42 -2.14
N SER A 52 12.21 0.50 -2.96
CA SER A 52 12.62 0.32 -4.35
C SER A 52 11.42 0.01 -5.22
N THR A 53 11.47 0.44 -6.49
CA THR A 53 10.43 0.17 -7.48
C THR A 53 10.39 -1.32 -7.80
N LYS A 54 9.18 -1.89 -7.79
CA LYS A 54 8.89 -3.20 -8.35
C LYS A 54 7.96 -3.05 -9.55
N THR A 55 8.32 -3.71 -10.65
CA THR A 55 7.48 -3.76 -11.84
C THR A 55 6.79 -5.12 -11.90
N ILE A 56 5.46 -5.10 -11.97
CA ILE A 56 4.63 -6.28 -12.20
C ILE A 56 4.13 -6.18 -13.64
N SER A 57 4.43 -7.19 -14.45
CA SER A 57 4.12 -7.21 -15.88
C SER A 57 3.37 -8.49 -16.26
N GLY A 58 2.50 -8.42 -17.26
CA GLY A 58 1.64 -9.53 -17.66
C GLY A 58 0.16 -9.15 -17.52
N THR A 59 -0.74 -10.08 -17.84
CA THR A 59 -2.19 -9.92 -17.65
C THR A 59 -2.67 -10.78 -16.49
N GLY A 60 -3.78 -10.41 -15.85
CA GLY A 60 -4.36 -11.16 -14.73
C GLY A 60 -3.57 -11.07 -13.42
N ASN A 61 -2.73 -10.05 -13.28
CA ASN A 61 -1.90 -9.83 -12.10
C ASN A 61 -2.76 -9.46 -10.88
N THR A 62 -2.35 -9.92 -9.70
CA THR A 62 -2.90 -9.45 -8.41
C THR A 62 -1.84 -8.68 -7.63
N LEU A 63 -2.14 -7.44 -7.23
CA LEU A 63 -1.33 -6.64 -6.33
C LEU A 63 -2.07 -6.47 -5.00
N VAL A 64 -1.49 -7.01 -3.93
CA VAL A 64 -2.01 -6.88 -2.57
C VAL A 64 -1.01 -6.13 -1.70
N ILE A 65 -1.47 -5.06 -1.06
CA ILE A 65 -0.75 -4.36 -0.01
C ILE A 65 -1.42 -4.75 1.31
N GLU A 66 -0.75 -5.55 2.12
CA GLU A 66 -1.27 -5.95 3.43
C GLU A 66 -1.22 -4.78 4.42
N SER A 67 -1.87 -4.92 5.57
CA SER A 67 -2.02 -3.84 6.56
C SER A 67 -0.70 -3.24 7.06
N SER A 68 0.36 -4.06 7.15
CA SER A 68 1.73 -3.62 7.48
C SER A 68 2.52 -3.13 6.25
N GLY A 69 2.01 -3.35 5.05
CA GLY A 69 2.59 -2.89 3.80
C GLY A 69 2.59 -1.36 3.73
N THR A 70 3.76 -0.78 3.51
CA THR A 70 3.91 0.66 3.37
C THR A 70 4.76 0.97 2.15
N ILE A 71 4.25 1.83 1.28
CA ILE A 71 5.00 2.43 0.16
C ILE A 71 4.92 3.94 0.35
N THR A 72 6.06 4.56 0.65
CA THR A 72 6.15 6.01 0.81
C THR A 72 7.26 6.53 -0.08
N ILE A 73 6.88 7.41 -0.99
CA ILE A 73 7.80 8.08 -1.89
C ILE A 73 8.02 9.49 -1.37
N SER A 74 9.25 9.79 -0.95
CA SER A 74 9.62 11.13 -0.47
C SER A 74 10.03 12.07 -1.62
N ASN A 75 10.46 11.50 -2.76
CA ASN A 75 10.91 12.27 -3.91
C ASN A 75 9.72 12.75 -4.76
N GLY A 76 9.71 14.02 -5.16
CA GLY A 76 8.62 14.61 -5.94
C GLY A 76 8.38 13.91 -7.27
N GLY A 77 7.13 13.92 -7.74
CA GLY A 77 6.74 13.47 -9.07
C GLY A 77 6.54 11.96 -9.27
N GLN A 78 6.80 11.13 -8.26
CA GLN A 78 6.67 9.66 -8.34
C GLN A 78 5.49 9.14 -7.52
N GLN A 79 4.69 8.27 -8.12
CA GLN A 79 3.55 7.63 -7.45
C GLN A 79 4.01 6.42 -6.62
N ALA A 80 3.27 6.09 -5.57
CA ALA A 80 3.49 4.85 -4.83
C ALA A 80 3.10 3.61 -5.66
N VAL A 81 2.04 3.73 -6.46
CA VAL A 81 1.62 2.71 -7.43
C VAL A 81 1.28 3.40 -8.76
N ASN A 82 1.80 2.89 -9.87
CA ASN A 82 1.60 3.48 -11.19
C ASN A 82 1.20 2.40 -12.22
N PHE A 83 -0.08 2.34 -12.55
CA PHE A 83 -0.60 1.47 -13.61
C PHE A 83 -0.39 2.17 -14.96
N GLN A 84 0.51 1.61 -15.77
CA GLN A 84 0.83 2.14 -17.09
C GLN A 84 -0.37 2.02 -18.07
N PRO A 85 -0.45 2.85 -19.12
CA PRO A 85 -1.48 2.73 -20.14
C PRO A 85 -1.58 1.31 -20.72
N ASN A 86 -2.81 0.85 -20.99
CA ASN A 86 -3.09 -0.51 -21.49
C ASN A 86 -2.68 -1.66 -20.54
N SER A 87 -2.30 -1.37 -19.29
CA SER A 87 -2.08 -2.41 -18.30
C SER A 87 -3.41 -3.04 -17.86
N SER A 88 -3.32 -4.30 -17.43
CA SER A 88 -4.46 -5.00 -16.82
C SER A 88 -4.04 -5.70 -15.54
N THR A 89 -4.91 -5.64 -14.54
CA THR A 89 -4.78 -6.36 -13.27
C THR A 89 -6.14 -6.97 -12.91
N SER A 90 -6.16 -8.19 -12.41
CA SER A 90 -7.39 -8.80 -11.89
C SER A 90 -7.77 -8.17 -10.56
N THR A 91 -6.81 -7.94 -9.67
CA THR A 91 -7.10 -7.36 -8.35
C THR A 91 -6.01 -6.40 -7.92
N PHE A 92 -6.43 -5.20 -7.52
CA PHE A 92 -5.65 -4.29 -6.71
C PHE A 92 -6.34 -4.15 -5.35
N LEU A 93 -5.71 -4.68 -4.30
CA LEU A 93 -6.21 -4.63 -2.93
C LEU A 93 -5.21 -3.87 -2.05
N ASN A 94 -5.61 -2.72 -1.52
CA ASN A 94 -4.81 -1.96 -0.57
C ASN A 94 -5.41 -2.01 0.84
N LYS A 95 -4.74 -2.65 1.78
CA LYS A 95 -5.03 -2.58 3.23
C LYS A 95 -4.00 -1.76 4.00
N GLY A 96 -2.88 -1.41 3.36
CA GLY A 96 -1.75 -0.73 3.96
C GLY A 96 -1.73 0.78 3.69
N THR A 97 -0.54 1.35 3.54
CA THR A 97 -0.34 2.79 3.33
C THR A 97 0.41 3.08 2.03
N LEU A 98 -0.19 3.88 1.15
CA LEU A 98 0.36 4.30 -0.13
C LEU A 98 0.46 5.82 -0.20
N ILE A 99 1.67 6.35 -0.10
CA ILE A 99 1.96 7.80 -0.13
C ILE A 99 2.88 8.11 -1.32
N GLY A 100 2.33 8.78 -2.32
CA GLY A 100 3.09 9.33 -3.44
C GLY A 100 3.89 10.57 -3.04
N GLY A 101 4.87 10.89 -3.87
CA GLY A 101 5.74 12.05 -3.69
C GLY A 101 5.02 13.40 -3.73
N ASN A 102 5.76 14.45 -3.37
CA ASN A 102 5.23 15.80 -3.39
C ASN A 102 4.63 16.17 -4.76
N ASN A 103 3.46 16.81 -4.73
CA ASN A 103 2.70 17.28 -5.90
C ASN A 103 2.30 16.20 -6.94
N THR A 104 2.32 14.92 -6.58
CA THR A 104 1.87 13.81 -7.44
C THR A 104 0.71 13.03 -6.82
N ALA A 105 0.11 12.13 -7.60
CA ALA A 105 -0.86 11.16 -7.09
C ALA A 105 -0.16 10.05 -6.28
N SER A 106 -0.84 9.45 -5.31
CA SER A 106 -0.31 8.25 -4.66
C SER A 106 -0.51 7.00 -5.51
N VAL A 107 -1.68 6.88 -6.15
CA VAL A 107 -1.98 5.85 -7.12
C VAL A 107 -2.38 6.50 -8.44
N GLN A 108 -1.72 6.10 -9.54
CA GLN A 108 -2.07 6.56 -10.88
C GLN A 108 -2.58 5.41 -11.73
N LEU A 109 -3.73 5.64 -12.36
CA LEU A 109 -4.41 4.74 -13.27
C LEU A 109 -4.34 5.31 -14.69
N GLY A 110 -3.39 4.81 -15.51
CA GLY A 110 -3.14 5.30 -16.86
C GLY A 110 -2.24 6.54 -16.91
N ALA A 111 -2.04 7.13 -18.09
CA ALA A 111 -1.24 8.34 -18.24
C ALA A 111 -1.75 9.23 -19.38
N ASN A 112 -1.62 10.55 -19.22
CA ASN A 112 -1.68 11.55 -20.30
C ASN A 112 -2.92 11.47 -21.22
N GLY A 113 -4.10 11.17 -20.68
CA GLY A 113 -5.37 11.20 -21.41
C GLY A 113 -5.59 10.11 -22.46
N ASN A 114 -4.58 9.27 -22.74
CA ASN A 114 -4.65 8.21 -23.73
C ASN A 114 -4.63 6.83 -23.06
N ASN A 115 -5.60 5.99 -23.43
CA ASN A 115 -5.78 4.60 -23.01
C ASN A 115 -5.83 4.39 -21.49
N GLY A 116 -7.02 4.01 -21.01
CA GLY A 116 -7.22 3.67 -19.60
C GLY A 116 -6.50 2.39 -19.17
N VAL A 117 -6.81 1.95 -17.97
CA VAL A 117 -6.35 0.69 -17.39
C VAL A 117 -7.55 -0.23 -17.20
N ASN A 118 -7.32 -1.54 -17.31
CA ASN A 118 -8.35 -2.53 -16.97
C ASN A 118 -8.05 -3.11 -15.58
N ILE A 119 -8.88 -2.78 -14.60
CA ILE A 119 -8.79 -3.30 -13.24
C ILE A 119 -10.11 -3.97 -12.93
N GLU A 120 -10.14 -5.29 -12.81
CA GLU A 120 -11.40 -6.00 -12.55
C GLU A 120 -11.91 -5.69 -11.14
N THR A 121 -11.00 -5.70 -10.16
CA THR A 121 -11.30 -5.35 -8.76
C THR A 121 -10.31 -4.31 -8.24
N PHE A 122 -10.82 -3.15 -7.83
CA PHE A 122 -10.07 -2.14 -7.07
C PHE A 122 -10.70 -2.03 -5.69
N ASP A 123 -9.99 -2.46 -4.65
CA ASP A 123 -10.45 -2.42 -3.26
C ASP A 123 -9.42 -1.69 -2.39
N ASN A 124 -9.85 -0.62 -1.73
CA ASN A 124 -9.02 0.15 -0.82
C ASN A 124 -9.65 0.16 0.59
N GLN A 125 -9.01 -0.57 1.49
CA GLN A 125 -9.31 -0.64 2.92
C GLN A 125 -8.27 0.12 3.78
N GLY A 126 -7.18 0.57 3.15
CA GLY A 126 -6.08 1.31 3.79
C GLY A 126 -6.03 2.79 3.42
N ILE A 127 -4.85 3.39 3.56
CA ILE A 127 -4.59 4.81 3.29
C ILE A 127 -4.02 4.98 1.88
N ILE A 128 -4.58 5.92 1.12
CA ILE A 128 -4.02 6.41 -0.14
C ILE A 128 -3.90 7.94 -0.05
N GLY A 129 -2.66 8.43 -0.13
CA GLY A 129 -2.33 9.84 -0.04
C GLY A 129 -2.27 10.41 1.37
N ASN A 130 -1.66 11.58 1.47
CA ASN A 130 -1.63 12.43 2.65
C ASN A 130 -1.49 13.90 2.22
N GLY A 131 -1.26 14.82 3.17
CA GLY A 131 -1.02 16.23 2.87
C GLY A 131 0.23 16.54 2.03
N SER A 132 1.07 15.56 1.72
CA SER A 132 2.20 15.69 0.78
C SER A 132 1.81 15.36 -0.66
N SER A 133 0.84 14.46 -0.88
CA SER A 133 0.40 14.08 -2.22
C SER A 133 -0.56 15.15 -2.77
N LYS A 134 -0.54 15.42 -4.08
CA LYS A 134 -1.54 16.32 -4.70
C LYS A 134 -2.92 15.69 -4.75
N PHE A 135 -2.94 14.38 -5.02
CA PHE A 135 -4.14 13.57 -5.11
C PHE A 135 -3.90 12.21 -4.45
N GLY A 136 -4.95 11.57 -3.92
CA GLY A 136 -4.88 10.17 -3.50
C GLY A 136 -4.75 9.28 -4.74
N VAL A 137 -5.81 9.23 -5.55
CA VAL A 137 -5.86 8.48 -6.82
C VAL A 137 -6.06 9.45 -7.98
N THR A 138 -5.36 9.25 -9.09
CA THR A 138 -5.62 9.94 -10.36
C THR A 138 -5.92 8.93 -11.46
N VAL A 139 -6.94 9.22 -12.26
CA VAL A 139 -7.45 8.34 -13.32
C VAL A 139 -7.39 9.07 -14.65
N TRP A 140 -6.76 8.46 -15.66
CA TRP A 140 -6.62 9.01 -17.02
C TRP A 140 -7.29 8.10 -18.05
N GLY A 141 -7.96 8.70 -19.04
CA GLY A 141 -8.59 7.99 -20.16
C GLY A 141 -9.94 7.33 -19.82
N GLY A 142 -10.45 6.51 -20.73
CA GLY A 142 -11.67 5.73 -20.52
C GLY A 142 -11.39 4.57 -19.56
N VAL A 143 -11.95 4.63 -18.35
CA VAL A 143 -11.68 3.64 -17.31
C VAL A 143 -12.97 2.93 -16.94
N LYS A 144 -12.96 1.58 -17.03
CA LYS A 144 -13.99 0.72 -16.44
C LYS A 144 -13.49 0.27 -15.07
N ILE A 145 -13.81 1.06 -14.04
CA ILE A 145 -13.66 0.61 -12.65
C ILE A 145 -15.03 0.22 -12.13
N THR A 146 -15.13 -0.97 -11.55
CA THR A 146 -16.21 -1.31 -10.63
C THR A 146 -15.84 -0.74 -9.27
N LEU A 147 -16.43 0.40 -8.90
CA LEU A 147 -16.27 1.01 -7.58
C LEU A 147 -17.29 0.37 -6.62
N ASN A 148 -16.84 -0.48 -5.72
CA ASN A 148 -17.64 -0.82 -4.53
C ASN A 148 -17.35 0.26 -3.47
N LEU A 149 -18.24 1.25 -3.38
CA LEU A 149 -18.20 2.32 -2.38
C LEU A 149 -18.79 1.86 -1.04
#